data_AF-A0A6A6XZL6-F1
#
_entry.id   AF-A0A6A6XZL6-F1
#
_cell.length_a   1.000
_cell.length_b   1.000
_cell.length_c   1.000
_cell.angle_alpha   90.00
_cell.angle_beta   90.00
_cell.angle_gamma   90.00
#
_symmetry.space_group_name_H-M   'P 1'
#
loop_
_entity.id
_entity.type
_entity.pdbx_description
1 polymer ?
#
loop_
_entity_poly.entity_id
_entity_poly.type
_entity_poly.pdbx_seq_one_letter_code
_entity_poly.pdbx_strand_id
1 'polypeptide(L)'
;MSRFYFGGSSASSGDDSDEDNLPYPTPLQRSDFLAPAFSPSAYLSSLHNRHQTLEDLRSELRARSQLLNKELLDLVNSNYQDFLSLGGSLRGGDEKVEEVRVGLLGFRKEVEAVRKKVLEKEEEVADLVDDKVDIRKQIAVGRALLDVEARLSALEERLMVESAGKSGPGINGEDAVDIDSEDTSDEEDEEGQSVSIAKLQKHVHQYRLIQKISEKIGSEHPFIVGQEPRVVKVRNTLLLDLSNALKQAKAAGADGVDRVMRIMGVYRDMDEAAEAVTVLKSLRG
;
A
#
# COMPACT_ATOMS: atom_id res chain seq x y z
N MET A 1 -27.06 63.55 -81.79
CA MET A 1 -27.30 64.47 -82.93
C MET A 1 -26.90 65.89 -82.52
N SER A 2 -26.49 66.68 -83.50
CA SER A 2 -25.90 68.03 -83.48
C SER A 2 -26.30 69.05 -82.40
N ARG A 3 -25.24 69.82 -82.05
CA ARG A 3 -25.14 71.21 -81.56
C ARG A 3 -26.26 72.17 -82.00
N PHE A 4 -26.51 73.20 -81.17
CA PHE A 4 -26.50 74.61 -81.58
C PHE A 4 -26.13 75.54 -80.40
N TYR A 5 -25.29 76.55 -80.69
CA TYR A 5 -24.72 77.57 -79.79
C TYR A 5 -25.50 78.89 -79.85
N PHE A 6 -25.53 79.64 -78.74
CA PHE A 6 -25.34 81.11 -78.60
C PHE A 6 -25.48 81.39 -77.09
N GLY A 7 -24.72 82.23 -76.39
CA GLY A 7 -23.91 83.39 -76.73
C GLY A 7 -24.10 84.39 -75.58
N GLY A 8 -23.09 85.20 -75.25
CA GLY A 8 -23.25 86.30 -74.30
C GLY A 8 -22.04 86.60 -73.42
N SER A 9 -21.11 87.38 -73.94
CA SER A 9 -19.93 87.94 -73.29
C SER A 9 -20.26 89.10 -72.35
N SER A 10 -19.59 89.17 -71.19
CA SER A 10 -19.09 90.44 -70.62
C SER A 10 -17.95 90.17 -69.64
N ALA A 11 -16.90 90.99 -69.74
CA ALA A 11 -15.64 90.87 -69.01
C ALA A 11 -15.65 91.70 -67.72
N SER A 12 -15.10 91.13 -66.63
CA SER A 12 -14.45 91.86 -65.53
C SER A 12 -13.34 90.93 -65.00
N SER A 13 -12.06 91.19 -65.25
CA SER A 13 -11.19 92.08 -64.45
C SER A 13 -11.09 91.68 -62.98
N GLY A 14 -10.20 90.70 -62.71
CA GLY A 14 -9.36 90.54 -61.51
C GLY A 14 -10.00 90.57 -60.13
N ASP A 15 -10.04 89.42 -59.46
CA ASP A 15 -9.47 89.23 -58.12
C ASP A 15 -9.27 87.72 -57.86
N ASP A 16 -8.09 87.32 -57.38
CA ASP A 16 -7.73 85.94 -57.05
C ASP A 16 -8.53 85.49 -55.81
N SER A 17 -9.44 84.51 -55.95
CA SER A 17 -9.85 83.57 -54.89
C SER A 17 -10.85 82.55 -55.47
N ASP A 18 -10.36 81.40 -55.95
CA ASP A 18 -11.21 80.27 -56.34
C ASP A 18 -11.91 79.65 -55.11
N GLU A 19 -13.08 80.18 -54.73
CA GLU A 19 -13.93 79.70 -53.63
C GLU A 19 -14.62 78.36 -53.93
N ASP A 20 -14.63 77.93 -55.21
CA ASP A 20 -15.22 76.67 -55.67
C ASP A 20 -14.32 75.44 -55.45
N ASN A 21 -13.10 75.62 -54.91
CA ASN A 21 -12.18 74.52 -54.58
C ASN A 21 -12.10 74.25 -53.07
N LEU A 22 -13.20 74.46 -52.34
CA LEU A 22 -13.32 74.11 -50.92
C LEU A 22 -13.75 72.63 -50.77
N PRO A 23 -13.09 71.85 -49.91
CA PRO A 23 -13.46 70.45 -49.69
C PRO A 23 -14.86 70.36 -49.06
N TYR A 24 -15.72 69.51 -49.62
CA TYR A 24 -17.04 69.25 -49.04
C TYR A 24 -16.91 68.81 -47.58
N PRO A 25 -17.78 69.32 -46.67
CA PRO A 25 -17.76 68.91 -45.29
C PRO A 25 -17.98 67.40 -45.17
N THR A 26 -17.11 66.74 -44.42
CA THR A 26 -17.27 65.32 -44.12
C THR A 26 -18.54 65.09 -43.31
N PRO A 27 -19.23 63.94 -43.44
CA PRO A 27 -20.37 63.63 -42.58
C PRO A 27 -19.98 63.56 -41.10
N LEU A 28 -20.91 63.87 -40.20
CA LEU A 28 -20.77 63.72 -38.74
C LEU A 28 -20.56 62.25 -38.37
N GLN A 29 -19.40 61.94 -37.81
CA GLN A 29 -19.04 60.57 -37.45
C GLN A 29 -19.76 60.11 -36.19
N ARG A 30 -19.99 58.80 -36.08
CA ARG A 30 -20.64 58.22 -34.88
C ARG A 30 -19.76 58.20 -33.66
N SER A 31 -18.46 57.99 -33.86
CA SER A 31 -17.43 58.02 -32.82
C SER A 31 -17.51 59.26 -31.94
N ASP A 32 -17.82 60.40 -32.54
CA ASP A 32 -17.70 61.70 -31.89
C ASP A 32 -18.76 61.90 -30.79
N PHE A 33 -19.82 61.10 -30.83
CA PHE A 33 -20.94 61.11 -29.89
C PHE A 33 -20.86 59.98 -28.84
N LEU A 34 -19.83 59.13 -28.91
CA LEU A 34 -19.63 58.02 -27.97
C LEU A 34 -18.69 58.39 -26.79
N ALA A 35 -18.21 59.64 -26.75
CA ALA A 35 -17.35 60.11 -25.68
C ALA A 35 -18.11 60.09 -24.33
N PRO A 36 -17.54 59.52 -23.26
CA PRO A 36 -18.21 59.37 -21.96
C PRO A 36 -18.57 60.70 -21.27
N ALA A 37 -17.92 61.80 -21.66
CA ALA A 37 -18.22 63.17 -21.21
C ALA A 37 -18.49 64.09 -22.41
N PHE A 38 -19.45 63.71 -23.25
CA PHE A 38 -19.81 64.50 -24.43
C PHE A 38 -20.40 65.86 -24.04
N SER A 39 -19.76 66.95 -24.47
CA SER A 39 -20.27 68.32 -24.32
C SER A 39 -20.67 68.88 -25.70
N PRO A 40 -21.97 69.14 -25.93
CA PRO A 40 -22.44 69.65 -27.22
C PRO A 40 -21.79 70.98 -27.62
N SER A 41 -21.55 71.89 -26.67
CA SER A 41 -20.96 73.20 -26.95
C SER A 41 -19.46 73.11 -27.31
N ALA A 42 -18.72 72.24 -26.63
CA ALA A 42 -17.32 71.96 -26.96
C ALA A 42 -17.19 71.23 -28.31
N TYR A 43 -18.12 70.32 -28.61
CA TYR A 43 -18.16 69.63 -29.89
C TYR A 43 -18.48 70.59 -31.04
N LEU A 44 -19.56 71.37 -30.94
CA LEU A 44 -19.96 72.32 -31.98
C LEU A 44 -18.89 73.40 -32.24
N SER A 45 -18.14 73.82 -31.21
CA SER A 45 -17.02 74.75 -31.39
C SER A 45 -15.81 74.12 -32.10
N SER A 46 -15.58 72.81 -31.93
CA SER A 46 -14.54 72.08 -32.68
C SER A 46 -14.87 71.91 -34.18
N LEU A 47 -16.13 72.11 -34.58
CA LEU A 47 -16.59 72.00 -35.97
C LEU A 47 -16.42 73.28 -36.81
N HIS A 48 -15.85 74.35 -36.25
CA HIS A 48 -15.63 75.64 -36.92
C HIS A 48 -14.91 75.54 -38.29
N ASN A 49 -14.01 74.57 -38.46
CA ASN A 49 -13.15 74.44 -39.63
C ASN A 49 -13.80 73.69 -40.82
N ARG A 50 -15.10 73.40 -40.77
CA ARG A 50 -15.79 72.58 -41.79
C ARG A 50 -16.48 73.35 -42.91
N HIS A 51 -16.38 74.69 -42.93
CA HIS A 51 -16.95 75.55 -44.00
C HIS A 51 -18.41 75.19 -44.37
N GLN A 52 -19.22 74.76 -43.39
CA GLN A 52 -20.62 74.32 -43.57
C GLN A 52 -21.58 75.41 -43.08
N THR A 53 -22.74 75.55 -43.70
CA THR A 53 -23.78 76.45 -43.19
C THR A 53 -24.41 75.90 -41.91
N LEU A 54 -24.88 76.78 -41.03
CA LEU A 54 -25.58 76.36 -39.80
C LEU A 54 -26.87 75.60 -40.09
N GLU A 55 -27.51 75.88 -41.22
CA GLU A 55 -28.73 75.19 -41.64
C GLU A 55 -28.45 73.75 -42.07
N ASP A 56 -27.35 73.54 -42.82
CA ASP A 56 -26.92 72.20 -43.22
C ASP A 56 -26.51 71.36 -42.00
N LEU A 57 -25.70 71.94 -41.08
CA LEU A 57 -25.32 71.25 -39.84
C LEU A 57 -26.54 70.85 -39.00
N ARG A 58 -27.54 71.73 -38.92
CA ARG A 58 -28.78 71.48 -38.21
C ARG A 58 -29.59 70.36 -38.87
N SER A 59 -29.65 70.35 -40.20
CA SER A 59 -30.34 69.29 -40.95
C SER A 59 -29.65 67.93 -40.77
N GLU A 60 -28.32 67.92 -40.78
CA GLU A 60 -27.49 66.73 -40.62
C GLU A 60 -27.62 66.13 -39.21
N LEU A 61 -27.58 66.98 -38.17
CA LEU A 61 -27.82 66.54 -36.78
C LEU A 61 -29.23 65.95 -36.59
N ARG A 62 -30.25 66.55 -37.22
CA ARG A 62 -31.62 66.01 -37.17
C ARG A 62 -31.75 64.68 -37.89
N ALA A 63 -31.20 64.56 -39.09
CA ALA A 63 -31.19 63.30 -39.85
C ALA A 63 -30.48 62.19 -39.05
N ARG A 64 -29.37 62.52 -38.42
CA ARG A 64 -28.61 61.58 -37.58
C ARG A 64 -29.35 61.17 -36.31
N SER A 65 -30.04 62.10 -35.65
CA SER A 65 -30.91 61.78 -34.51
C SER A 65 -32.06 60.83 -34.89
N GLN A 66 -32.70 61.08 -36.04
CA GLN A 66 -33.76 60.19 -36.53
C GLN A 66 -33.22 58.79 -36.89
N LEU A 67 -32.05 58.72 -37.51
CA LEU A 67 -31.38 57.46 -37.82
C LEU A 67 -31.04 56.69 -36.55
N LEU A 68 -30.49 57.36 -35.52
CA LEU A 68 -30.20 56.72 -34.23
C LEU A 68 -31.47 56.23 -33.51
N ASN A 69 -32.56 56.99 -33.57
CA ASN A 69 -33.85 56.55 -33.00
C ASN A 69 -34.38 55.30 -33.72
N LYS A 70 -34.23 55.23 -35.03
CA LYS A 70 -34.59 54.05 -35.80
C LYS A 70 -33.69 52.86 -35.45
N GLU A 71 -32.37 53.05 -35.42
CA GLU A 71 -31.42 52.01 -35.00
C GLU A 71 -31.71 51.50 -33.59
N LEU A 72 -32.08 52.37 -32.65
CA LEU A 72 -32.48 51.97 -31.29
C LEU A 72 -33.71 51.06 -31.32
N LEU A 73 -34.75 51.46 -32.05
CA LEU A 73 -35.96 50.64 -32.19
C LEU A 73 -35.66 49.31 -32.87
N ASP A 74 -34.84 49.32 -33.92
CA ASP A 74 -34.44 48.11 -34.65
C ASP A 74 -33.61 47.19 -33.74
N LEU A 75 -32.70 47.72 -32.92
CA LEU A 75 -31.91 46.96 -31.94
C LEU A 75 -32.77 46.38 -30.81
N VAL A 76 -33.70 47.18 -30.29
CA VAL A 76 -34.64 46.72 -29.26
C VAL A 76 -35.50 45.62 -29.84
N ASN A 77 -36.05 45.80 -31.04
CA ASN A 77 -36.89 44.79 -31.69
C ASN A 77 -36.11 43.53 -32.08
N SER A 78 -34.86 43.65 -32.51
CA SER A 78 -34.01 42.49 -32.84
C SER A 78 -33.69 41.67 -31.60
N ASN A 79 -33.41 42.33 -30.48
CA ASN A 79 -32.94 41.67 -29.27
C ASN A 79 -34.06 41.42 -28.25
N TYR A 80 -35.30 41.84 -28.52
CA TYR A 80 -36.43 41.68 -27.60
C TYR A 80 -36.69 40.20 -27.27
N GLN A 81 -36.59 39.33 -28.28
CA GLN A 81 -36.72 37.88 -28.09
C GLN A 81 -35.60 37.31 -27.22
N ASP A 82 -34.39 37.84 -27.35
CA ASP A 82 -33.24 37.43 -26.53
C ASP A 82 -33.41 37.88 -25.08
N PHE A 83 -33.91 39.10 -24.83
CA PHE A 83 -34.18 39.56 -23.48
C PHE A 83 -35.33 38.79 -22.80
N LEU A 84 -36.39 38.44 -23.55
CA LEU A 84 -37.48 37.64 -23.02
C LEU A 84 -37.05 36.20 -22.76
N SER A 85 -36.24 35.60 -23.64
CA SER A 85 -35.71 34.25 -23.42
C SER A 85 -34.72 34.22 -22.25
N LEU A 86 -33.85 35.23 -22.12
CA LEU A 86 -32.94 35.37 -20.99
C LEU A 86 -33.71 35.57 -19.69
N GLY A 87 -34.69 36.48 -19.66
CA GLY A 87 -35.57 36.69 -18.51
C GLY A 87 -36.37 35.44 -18.14
N GLY A 88 -36.83 34.68 -19.13
CA GLY A 88 -37.50 33.39 -18.93
C GLY A 88 -36.57 32.31 -18.39
N SER A 89 -35.30 32.29 -18.80
CA SER A 89 -34.30 31.33 -18.33
C SER A 89 -33.76 31.66 -16.93
N LEU A 90 -33.62 32.95 -16.60
CA LEU A 90 -33.28 33.41 -15.24
C LEU A 90 -34.43 33.18 -14.27
N ARG A 91 -35.68 33.27 -14.74
CA ARG A 91 -36.86 33.02 -13.91
C ARG A 91 -36.92 31.52 -13.56
N GLY A 92 -36.61 31.22 -12.30
CA GLY A 92 -36.48 29.84 -11.81
C GLY A 92 -35.06 29.27 -11.89
N GLY A 93 -34.08 30.08 -12.33
CA GLY A 93 -32.66 29.72 -12.24
C GLY A 93 -32.20 29.59 -10.79
N ASP A 94 -32.63 30.52 -9.93
CA ASP A 94 -32.31 30.50 -8.49
C ASP A 94 -32.83 29.23 -7.79
N GLU A 95 -34.03 28.76 -8.16
CA GLU A 95 -34.62 27.52 -7.61
C GLU A 95 -33.77 26.29 -7.98
N LYS A 96 -33.34 26.19 -9.25
CA LYS A 96 -32.48 25.09 -9.71
C LYS A 96 -31.11 25.11 -9.05
N VAL A 97 -30.54 26.30 -8.87
CA VAL A 97 -29.25 26.46 -8.18
C VAL A 97 -29.38 26.03 -6.73
N GLU A 98 -30.45 26.42 -6.05
CA GLU A 98 -30.69 26.02 -4.66
C GLU A 98 -30.98 24.52 -4.54
N GLU A 99 -31.72 23.91 -5.48
CA GLU A 99 -31.91 22.45 -5.54
C GLU A 99 -30.58 21.71 -5.65
N VAL A 100 -29.71 22.13 -6.58
CA VAL A 100 -28.37 21.55 -6.73
C VAL A 100 -27.54 21.76 -5.46
N ARG A 101 -27.60 22.94 -4.84
CA ARG A 101 -26.90 23.23 -3.59
C ARG A 101 -27.34 22.29 -2.48
N VAL A 102 -28.64 22.08 -2.31
CA VAL A 102 -29.20 21.16 -1.32
C VAL A 102 -28.78 19.71 -1.62
N GLY A 103 -28.83 19.30 -2.90
CA GLY A 103 -28.35 17.99 -3.34
C GLY A 103 -26.87 17.76 -3.01
N LEU A 104 -26.01 18.76 -3.26
CA LEU A 104 -24.58 18.70 -2.93
C LEU A 104 -24.32 18.64 -1.42
N LEU A 105 -25.12 19.34 -0.61
CA LEU A 105 -25.05 19.26 0.85
C LEU A 105 -25.45 17.86 1.35
N GLY A 106 -26.51 17.27 0.77
CA GLY A 106 -26.91 15.89 1.04
C GLY A 106 -25.80 14.90 0.70
N PHE A 107 -25.25 15.01 -0.51
CA PHE A 107 -24.16 14.15 -0.96
C PHE A 107 -22.92 14.27 -0.07
N ARG A 108 -22.52 15.49 0.32
CA ARG A 108 -21.41 15.70 1.26
C ARG A 108 -21.65 14.95 2.57
N LYS A 109 -22.85 15.06 3.14
CA LYS A 109 -23.21 14.38 4.39
C LYS A 109 -23.16 12.86 4.24
N GLU A 110 -23.63 12.33 3.12
CA GLU A 110 -23.56 10.89 2.83
C GLU A 110 -22.11 10.41 2.72
N VAL A 111 -21.25 11.15 2.02
CA VAL A 111 -19.82 10.83 1.89
C VAL A 111 -19.13 10.88 3.25
N GLU A 112 -19.42 11.88 4.09
CA GLU A 112 -18.89 11.96 5.45
C GLU A 112 -19.35 10.78 6.32
N ALA A 113 -20.60 10.36 6.20
CA ALA A 113 -21.12 9.20 6.91
C ALA A 113 -20.45 7.89 6.45
N VAL A 114 -20.22 7.72 5.15
CA VAL A 114 -19.47 6.58 4.61
C VAL A 114 -18.02 6.61 5.10
N ARG A 115 -17.36 7.77 5.05
CA ARG A 115 -15.99 7.94 5.55
C ARG A 115 -15.89 7.55 7.02
N LYS A 116 -16.84 7.96 7.86
CA LYS A 116 -16.87 7.59 9.29
C LYS A 116 -16.94 6.08 9.46
N LYS A 117 -17.85 5.41 8.74
CA LYS A 117 -17.98 3.93 8.79
C LYS A 117 -16.72 3.22 8.33
N VAL A 118 -16.02 3.76 7.33
CA VAL A 118 -14.75 3.18 6.86
C VAL A 118 -13.67 3.30 7.93
N LEU A 119 -13.56 4.45 8.60
CA LEU A 119 -12.60 4.63 9.70
C LEU A 119 -12.90 3.71 10.89
N GLU A 120 -14.17 3.56 11.28
CA GLU A 120 -14.59 2.60 12.32
C GLU A 120 -14.20 1.17 11.93
N LYS A 121 -14.40 0.79 10.66
CA LYS A 121 -14.02 -0.53 10.16
C LYS A 121 -12.51 -0.73 10.06
N GLU A 122 -11.76 0.33 9.78
CA GLU A 122 -10.30 0.30 9.76
C GLU A 122 -9.73 0.02 11.14
N GLU A 123 -10.27 0.69 12.18
CA GLU A 123 -9.90 0.46 13.59
C GLU A 123 -10.25 -0.97 14.03
N GLU A 124 -11.48 -1.43 13.78
CA GLU A 124 -11.90 -2.80 14.07
C GLU A 124 -10.99 -3.85 13.40
N VAL A 125 -10.58 -3.61 12.15
CA VAL A 125 -9.69 -4.53 11.42
C VAL A 125 -8.28 -4.50 11.99
N ALA A 126 -7.78 -3.35 12.40
CA ALA A 126 -6.47 -3.23 13.04
C ALA A 126 -6.42 -4.05 14.34
N ASP A 127 -7.41 -3.89 15.21
CA ASP A 127 -7.53 -4.65 16.46
C ASP A 127 -7.59 -6.17 16.19
N LEU A 128 -8.42 -6.59 15.23
CA LEU A 128 -8.54 -8.01 14.86
C LEU A 128 -7.24 -8.58 14.27
N VAL A 129 -6.43 -7.76 13.59
CA VAL A 129 -5.14 -8.19 13.05
C VAL A 129 -4.13 -8.39 14.19
N ASP A 130 -4.11 -7.50 15.17
CA ASP A 130 -3.24 -7.62 16.34
C ASP A 130 -3.62 -8.84 17.18
N ASP A 131 -4.91 -9.04 17.45
CA ASP A 131 -5.43 -10.26 18.10
C ASP A 131 -5.02 -11.52 17.36
N LYS A 132 -5.13 -11.52 16.03
CA LYS A 132 -4.72 -12.66 15.19
C LYS A 132 -3.22 -12.94 15.28
N VAL A 133 -2.39 -11.91 15.38
CA VAL A 133 -0.94 -12.07 15.57
C VAL A 133 -0.64 -12.70 16.93
N ASP A 134 -1.32 -12.25 17.99
CA ASP A 134 -1.10 -12.79 19.33
C ASP A 134 -1.61 -14.22 19.48
N ILE A 135 -2.78 -14.54 18.93
CA ILE A 135 -3.28 -15.92 18.84
C ILE A 135 -2.28 -16.80 18.09
N ARG A 136 -1.67 -16.32 17.00
CA ARG A 136 -0.65 -17.08 16.27
C ARG A 136 0.59 -17.35 17.12
N LYS A 137 1.05 -16.38 17.91
CA LYS A 137 2.16 -16.58 18.86
C LYS A 137 1.80 -17.65 19.89
N GLN A 138 0.60 -17.58 20.47
CA GLN A 138 0.11 -18.57 21.44
C GLN A 138 0.01 -19.98 20.81
N ILE A 139 -0.50 -20.09 19.58
CA ILE A 139 -0.54 -21.36 18.84
C ILE A 139 0.88 -21.89 18.57
N ALA A 140 1.83 -21.03 18.22
CA ALA A 140 3.21 -21.44 18.00
C ALA A 140 3.84 -22.00 19.28
N VAL A 141 3.62 -21.34 20.43
CA VAL A 141 4.06 -21.83 21.73
C VAL A 141 3.38 -23.16 22.07
N GLY A 142 2.05 -23.26 21.90
CA GLY A 142 1.30 -24.50 22.15
C GLY A 142 1.78 -25.67 21.29
N ARG A 143 2.05 -25.44 19.99
CA ARG A 143 2.62 -26.46 19.10
C ARG A 143 4.03 -26.87 19.53
N ALA A 144 4.86 -25.93 19.96
CA ALA A 144 6.19 -26.24 20.45
C ALA A 144 6.14 -27.07 21.75
N LEU A 145 5.19 -26.79 22.66
CA LEU A 145 4.96 -27.58 23.87
C LEU A 145 4.53 -29.02 23.55
N LEU A 146 3.60 -29.19 22.59
CA LEU A 146 3.19 -30.52 22.13
C LEU A 146 4.35 -31.26 21.44
N ASP A 147 5.17 -30.57 20.67
CA ASP A 147 6.34 -31.17 20.02
C ASP A 147 7.38 -31.65 21.06
N VAL A 148 7.60 -30.89 22.13
CA VAL A 148 8.44 -31.33 23.26
C VAL A 148 7.87 -32.59 23.91
N GLU A 149 6.56 -32.61 24.19
CA GLU A 149 5.89 -33.75 24.83
C GLU A 149 5.97 -35.02 23.98
N ALA A 150 5.60 -34.94 22.70
CA ALA A 150 5.62 -36.07 21.80
C ALA A 150 7.04 -36.62 21.58
N ARG A 151 8.03 -35.74 21.38
CA ARG A 151 9.43 -36.15 21.22
C ARG A 151 10.01 -36.74 22.49
N LEU A 152 9.70 -36.16 23.65
CA LEU A 152 10.17 -36.69 24.93
C LEU A 152 9.57 -38.06 25.21
N SER A 153 8.26 -38.24 24.96
CA SER A 153 7.59 -39.53 25.12
C SER A 153 8.18 -40.60 24.18
N ALA A 154 8.36 -40.26 22.91
CA ALA A 154 8.94 -41.19 21.92
C ALA A 154 10.39 -41.57 22.26
N LEU A 155 11.19 -40.61 22.75
CA LEU A 155 12.57 -40.88 23.18
C LEU A 155 12.60 -41.73 24.45
N GLU A 156 11.75 -41.46 25.43
CA GLU A 156 11.61 -42.28 26.64
C GLU A 156 11.21 -43.72 26.31
N GLU A 157 10.23 -43.91 25.43
CA GLU A 157 9.77 -45.24 25.03
C GLU A 157 10.88 -46.04 24.36
N ARG A 158 11.55 -45.46 23.36
CA ARG A 158 12.68 -46.11 22.65
C ARG A 158 13.80 -46.48 23.62
N LEU A 159 14.14 -45.58 24.55
CA LEU A 159 15.21 -45.79 25.51
C LEU A 159 14.84 -46.84 26.57
N MET A 160 13.58 -46.88 27.00
CA MET A 160 13.08 -47.88 27.95
C MET A 160 13.01 -49.28 27.32
N VAL A 161 12.53 -49.40 26.08
CA VAL A 161 12.49 -50.68 25.34
C VAL A 161 13.91 -51.24 25.17
N GLU A 162 14.87 -50.40 24.80
CA GLU A 162 16.27 -50.81 24.59
C GLU A 162 16.97 -51.14 25.93
N SER A 163 16.62 -50.45 27.03
CA SER A 163 17.12 -50.78 28.37
C SER A 163 16.54 -52.08 28.93
N ALA A 164 15.27 -52.40 28.62
CA ALA A 164 14.60 -53.63 29.02
C ALA A 164 15.11 -54.86 28.24
N GLY A 165 15.55 -54.65 26.99
CA GLY A 165 16.27 -55.66 26.20
C GLY A 165 17.59 -56.13 26.82
N LYS A 166 18.07 -55.49 27.90
CA LYS A 166 19.28 -55.89 28.64
C LYS A 166 19.01 -56.86 29.79
N SER A 167 17.75 -57.22 30.07
CA SER A 167 17.38 -58.06 31.20
C SER A 167 16.31 -59.10 30.85
N GLY A 168 16.71 -60.21 30.22
CA GLY A 168 15.92 -61.44 30.16
C GLY A 168 16.22 -62.36 28.97
N PRO A 169 16.49 -63.66 29.17
CA PRO A 169 16.52 -64.61 28.08
C PRO A 169 15.10 -65.03 27.70
N GLY A 170 14.66 -64.64 26.50
CA GLY A 170 13.56 -65.23 25.72
C GLY A 170 12.13 -65.04 26.26
N ILE A 171 11.24 -64.52 25.40
CA ILE A 171 9.93 -65.08 25.06
C ILE A 171 9.39 -64.28 23.85
N ASN A 172 8.90 -65.03 22.86
CA ASN A 172 8.25 -64.57 21.64
C ASN A 172 7.07 -63.61 21.91
N GLY A 173 6.93 -62.60 21.07
CA GLY A 173 5.77 -61.73 20.99
C GLY A 173 5.78 -60.99 19.66
N GLU A 174 4.85 -61.39 18.81
CA GLU A 174 4.58 -60.92 17.46
C GLU A 174 4.18 -59.42 17.34
N ASP A 175 4.40 -58.88 16.14
CA ASP A 175 3.83 -57.65 15.58
C ASP A 175 4.14 -56.29 16.24
N ALA A 176 5.22 -55.68 15.76
CA ALA A 176 5.28 -54.23 15.57
C ALA A 176 5.86 -53.96 14.18
N VAL A 177 5.01 -53.58 13.23
CA VAL A 177 5.39 -53.10 11.90
C VAL A 177 6.12 -51.78 12.04
N ASP A 178 7.44 -51.84 11.90
CA ASP A 178 8.37 -50.71 11.91
C ASP A 178 8.30 -50.01 10.53
N ILE A 179 7.46 -48.99 10.41
CA ILE A 179 7.43 -48.08 9.27
C ILE A 179 8.46 -46.99 9.55
N ASP A 180 9.67 -47.18 9.02
CA ASP A 180 10.57 -46.17 8.42
C ASP A 180 12.04 -46.66 8.48
N SER A 181 12.35 -47.71 7.72
CA SER A 181 13.73 -48.11 7.44
C SER A 181 14.20 -47.46 6.13
N GLU A 182 14.59 -46.20 6.21
CA GLU A 182 15.55 -45.64 5.25
C GLU A 182 16.89 -46.36 5.46
N ASP A 183 17.15 -47.25 4.51
CA ASP A 183 18.38 -47.98 4.25
C ASP A 183 19.60 -47.04 4.25
N THR A 184 20.39 -47.12 5.32
CA THR A 184 21.80 -46.76 5.27
C THR A 184 22.59 -48.02 5.58
N SER A 185 22.83 -48.78 4.53
CA SER A 185 23.90 -49.76 4.43
C SER A 185 25.23 -49.09 4.83
N ASP A 186 25.84 -49.53 5.92
CA ASP A 186 27.29 -49.49 6.12
C ASP A 186 27.71 -50.44 7.27
N GLU A 187 28.29 -51.56 6.82
CA GLU A 187 29.42 -52.34 7.34
C GLU A 187 29.51 -52.71 8.84
N GLU A 188 29.36 -54.02 9.07
CA GLU A 188 30.04 -54.86 10.06
C GLU A 188 30.05 -54.36 11.53
N ASP A 189 28.95 -54.63 12.25
CA ASP A 189 28.98 -54.82 13.71
C ASP A 189 28.29 -56.18 14.01
N GLU A 190 28.93 -57.29 13.62
CA GLU A 190 28.62 -58.60 14.20
C GLU A 190 29.12 -58.63 15.64
N GLU A 191 28.23 -58.37 16.60
CA GLU A 191 28.06 -59.16 17.84
C GLU A 191 26.96 -58.52 18.69
N GLY A 192 25.82 -59.22 18.78
CA GLY A 192 24.61 -58.74 19.43
C GLY A 192 24.77 -58.54 20.94
N GLN A 193 24.19 -57.43 21.44
CA GLN A 193 23.78 -57.11 22.82
C GLN A 193 24.01 -55.64 23.22
N SER A 194 24.43 -54.77 22.31
CA SER A 194 24.63 -53.34 22.61
C SER A 194 23.97 -52.41 21.60
N VAL A 195 23.50 -51.26 22.10
CA VAL A 195 22.93 -50.20 21.28
C VAL A 195 23.97 -49.77 20.26
N SER A 196 23.63 -49.80 18.96
CA SER A 196 24.57 -49.37 17.92
C SER A 196 24.92 -47.90 18.09
N ILE A 197 26.16 -47.54 17.74
CA ILE A 197 26.65 -46.16 17.90
C ILE A 197 25.78 -45.17 17.12
N ALA A 198 25.31 -45.57 15.92
CA ALA A 198 24.42 -44.76 15.10
C ALA A 198 23.07 -44.50 15.79
N LYS A 199 22.49 -45.50 16.47
CA LYS A 199 21.26 -45.31 17.27
C LYS A 199 21.51 -44.36 18.45
N LEU A 200 22.63 -44.52 19.14
CA LEU A 200 23.01 -43.68 20.27
C LEU A 200 23.20 -42.21 19.85
N GLN A 201 23.82 -41.98 18.69
CA GLN A 201 23.91 -40.66 18.05
C GLN A 201 22.53 -40.07 17.72
N LYS A 202 21.63 -40.88 17.15
CA LYS A 202 20.25 -40.45 16.86
C LYS A 202 19.51 -40.05 18.14
N HIS A 203 19.63 -40.81 19.22
CA HIS A 203 19.01 -40.50 20.51
C HIS A 203 19.57 -39.23 21.16
N VAL A 204 20.90 -39.05 21.15
CA VAL A 204 21.53 -37.81 21.66
C VAL A 204 21.14 -36.60 20.83
N HIS A 205 21.02 -36.75 19.50
CA HIS A 205 20.53 -35.68 18.64
C HIS A 205 19.07 -35.30 18.96
N GLN A 206 18.19 -36.29 19.19
CA GLN A 206 16.81 -36.05 19.60
C GLN A 206 16.74 -35.35 20.97
N TYR A 207 17.56 -35.76 21.93
CA TYR A 207 17.67 -35.12 23.24
C TYR A 207 18.11 -33.65 23.14
N ARG A 208 19.16 -33.36 22.36
CA ARG A 208 19.62 -31.99 22.06
C ARG A 208 18.54 -31.15 21.41
N LEU A 209 17.75 -31.73 20.50
CA LEU A 209 16.64 -31.01 19.86
C LEU A 209 15.53 -30.65 20.87
N ILE A 210 15.18 -31.56 21.77
CA ILE A 210 14.24 -31.30 22.86
C ILE A 210 14.75 -30.15 23.75
N GLN A 211 16.03 -30.15 24.13
CA GLN A 211 16.64 -29.05 24.86
C GLN A 211 16.52 -27.72 24.10
N LYS A 212 16.90 -27.67 22.82
CA LYS A 212 16.81 -26.45 22.00
C LYS A 212 15.38 -25.92 21.85
N ILE A 213 14.38 -26.80 21.74
CA ILE A 213 12.97 -26.38 21.68
C ILE A 213 12.53 -25.85 23.05
N SER A 214 12.92 -26.51 24.14
CA SER A 214 12.61 -26.06 25.51
C SER A 214 13.22 -24.69 25.84
N GLU A 215 14.45 -24.42 25.39
CA GLU A 215 15.12 -23.13 25.57
C GLU A 215 14.39 -22.00 24.82
N LYS A 216 13.90 -22.27 23.61
CA LYS A 216 13.14 -21.29 22.81
C LYS A 216 11.79 -20.91 23.42
N ILE A 217 11.15 -21.83 24.13
CA ILE A 217 9.89 -21.59 24.85
C ILE A 217 10.15 -20.80 26.14
N GLY A 218 11.33 -21.00 26.73
CA GLY A 218 11.75 -20.42 28.00
C GLY A 218 11.72 -21.45 29.12
N SER A 219 12.83 -21.56 29.85
CA SER A 219 12.99 -22.51 30.97
C SER A 219 12.05 -22.27 32.15
N GLU A 220 11.45 -21.08 32.24
CA GLU A 220 10.50 -20.71 33.30
C GLU A 220 9.06 -21.15 33.02
N HIS A 221 8.75 -21.65 31.81
CA HIS A 221 7.38 -22.03 31.48
C HIS A 221 6.92 -23.22 32.35
N PRO A 222 5.75 -23.16 33.04
CA PRO A 222 5.33 -24.17 34.03
C PRO A 222 5.32 -25.61 33.50
N PHE A 223 4.97 -25.79 32.22
CA PHE A 223 5.02 -27.09 31.56
C PHE A 223 6.45 -27.65 31.46
N ILE A 224 7.44 -26.82 31.10
CA ILE A 224 8.83 -27.26 30.95
C ILE A 224 9.41 -27.67 32.30
N VAL A 225 9.13 -26.90 33.36
CA VAL A 225 9.48 -27.27 34.74
C VAL A 225 8.85 -28.61 35.14
N GLY A 226 7.59 -28.85 34.75
CA GLY A 226 6.93 -30.14 34.99
C GLY A 226 7.55 -31.32 34.23
N GLN A 227 8.16 -31.08 33.07
CA GLN A 227 8.84 -32.11 32.27
C GLN A 227 10.31 -32.33 32.68
N GLU A 228 10.91 -31.45 33.47
CA GLU A 228 12.29 -31.57 33.95
C GLU A 228 12.65 -32.94 34.56
N PRO A 229 11.86 -33.56 35.46
CA PRO A 229 12.21 -34.89 36.01
C PRO A 229 12.28 -35.98 34.94
N ARG A 230 11.44 -35.88 33.91
CA ARG A 230 11.44 -36.79 32.76
C ARG A 230 12.68 -36.60 31.88
N VAL A 231 13.01 -35.34 31.58
CA VAL A 231 14.24 -34.98 30.84
C VAL A 231 15.49 -35.47 31.58
N VAL A 232 15.56 -35.34 32.90
CA VAL A 232 16.66 -35.86 33.72
C VAL A 232 16.72 -37.39 33.69
N LYS A 233 15.56 -38.07 33.70
CA LYS A 233 15.51 -39.54 33.58
C LYS A 233 16.08 -40.01 32.23
N VAL A 234 15.70 -39.38 31.13
CA VAL A 234 16.24 -39.63 29.79
C VAL A 234 17.73 -39.37 29.73
N ARG A 235 18.19 -38.25 30.30
CA ARG A 235 19.63 -37.91 30.38
C ARG A 235 20.43 -39.03 31.06
N ASN A 236 19.98 -39.47 32.25
CA ASN A 236 20.69 -40.48 33.03
C ASN A 236 20.70 -41.85 32.33
N THR A 237 19.66 -42.19 31.59
CA THR A 237 19.57 -43.46 30.85
C THR A 237 20.44 -43.43 29.59
N LEU A 238 20.50 -42.31 28.86
CA LEU A 238 21.45 -42.11 27.77
C LEU A 238 22.91 -42.20 28.25
N LEU A 239 23.22 -41.57 29.38
CA LEU A 239 24.54 -41.64 30.02
C LEU A 239 24.92 -43.07 30.40
N LEU A 240 23.96 -43.84 30.94
CA LEU A 240 24.18 -45.25 31.27
C LEU A 240 24.45 -46.07 30.01
N ASP A 241 23.68 -45.88 28.95
CA ASP A 241 23.86 -46.58 27.67
C ASP A 241 25.20 -46.22 27.01
N LEU A 242 25.56 -44.95 26.98
CA LEU A 242 26.86 -44.45 26.55
C LEU A 242 28.01 -45.05 27.39
N SER A 243 27.84 -45.14 28.71
CA SER A 243 28.86 -45.70 29.58
C SER A 243 29.07 -47.20 29.34
N ASN A 244 27.99 -47.93 29.05
CA ASN A 244 28.04 -49.36 28.74
C ASN A 244 28.66 -49.61 27.37
N ALA A 245 28.28 -48.82 26.36
CA ALA A 245 28.88 -48.87 25.03
C ALA A 245 30.39 -48.57 25.10
N LEU A 246 30.80 -47.59 25.91
CA LEU A 246 32.20 -47.23 26.10
C LEU A 246 33.00 -48.34 26.84
N LYS A 247 32.40 -48.99 27.83
CA LYS A 247 33.00 -50.16 28.51
C LYS A 247 33.22 -51.33 27.55
N GLN A 248 32.22 -51.63 26.70
CA GLN A 248 32.30 -52.69 25.70
C GLN A 248 33.34 -52.38 24.63
N ALA A 249 33.34 -51.15 24.09
CA ALA A 249 34.34 -50.71 23.12
C ALA A 249 35.77 -50.79 23.68
N LYS A 250 35.95 -50.54 24.98
CA LYS A 250 37.25 -50.72 25.65
C LYS A 250 37.62 -52.19 25.86
N ALA A 251 36.64 -53.04 26.17
CA ALA A 251 36.85 -54.48 26.34
C ALA A 251 37.27 -55.17 25.02
N ALA A 252 36.85 -54.62 23.87
CA ALA A 252 37.24 -55.06 22.53
C ALA A 252 38.72 -54.75 22.16
N GLY A 253 39.47 -54.05 23.01
CA GLY A 253 40.92 -53.89 22.85
C GLY A 253 41.32 -53.06 21.62
N ALA A 254 42.22 -53.59 20.78
CA ALA A 254 42.83 -52.87 19.66
C ALA A 254 41.82 -52.53 18.54
N ASP A 255 40.86 -53.41 18.28
CA ASP A 255 39.82 -53.20 17.25
C ASP A 255 38.71 -52.23 17.73
N GLY A 256 38.66 -51.95 19.05
CA GLY A 256 37.69 -51.06 19.66
C GLY A 256 38.12 -49.58 19.76
N VAL A 257 39.36 -49.23 19.40
CA VAL A 257 39.88 -47.85 19.57
C VAL A 257 39.09 -46.82 18.77
N ASP A 258 38.75 -47.14 17.51
CA ASP A 258 37.92 -46.29 16.66
C ASP A 258 36.50 -46.17 17.22
N ARG A 259 35.98 -47.25 17.79
CA ARG A 259 34.67 -47.30 18.44
C ARG A 259 34.62 -46.40 19.67
N VAL A 260 35.67 -46.41 20.50
CA VAL A 260 35.83 -45.51 21.66
C VAL A 260 35.86 -44.05 21.22
N MET A 261 36.60 -43.71 20.15
CA MET A 261 36.66 -42.34 19.64
C MET A 261 35.30 -41.84 19.15
N ARG A 262 34.54 -42.67 18.42
CA ARG A 262 33.18 -42.31 17.97
C ARG A 262 32.26 -42.06 19.18
N ILE A 263 32.28 -42.94 20.19
CA ILE A 263 31.46 -42.79 21.40
C ILE A 263 31.84 -41.53 22.19
N MET A 264 33.13 -41.18 22.28
CA MET A 264 33.56 -39.91 22.86
C MET A 264 33.02 -38.70 22.08
N GLY A 265 32.94 -38.81 20.76
CA GLY A 265 32.26 -37.84 19.91
C GLY A 265 30.79 -37.66 20.30
N VAL A 266 30.07 -38.76 20.57
CA VAL A 266 28.67 -38.72 21.01
C VAL A 266 28.51 -38.04 22.38
N TYR A 267 29.40 -38.32 23.33
CA TYR A 267 29.42 -37.62 24.64
C TYR A 267 29.65 -36.11 24.49
N ARG A 268 30.54 -35.71 23.58
CA ARG A 268 30.76 -34.29 23.27
C ARG A 268 29.51 -33.67 22.62
N ASP A 269 28.82 -34.43 21.78
CA ASP A 269 27.56 -34.03 21.16
C ASP A 269 26.37 -34.08 22.15
N MET A 270 26.58 -34.47 23.40
CA MET A 270 25.63 -34.33 24.51
C MET A 270 26.03 -33.20 25.49
N ASP A 271 27.15 -32.51 25.26
CA ASP A 271 27.81 -31.57 26.19
C ASP A 271 28.27 -32.19 27.52
N GLU A 272 28.50 -33.51 27.55
CA GLU A 272 28.83 -34.27 28.76
C GLU A 272 30.19 -34.97 28.67
N ALA A 273 31.13 -34.33 27.97
CA ALA A 273 32.48 -34.84 27.79
C ALA A 273 33.23 -35.09 29.13
N ALA A 274 32.88 -34.35 30.19
CA ALA A 274 33.47 -34.55 31.51
C ALA A 274 33.12 -35.93 32.11
N GLU A 275 31.87 -36.38 31.92
CA GLU A 275 31.41 -37.70 32.40
C GLU A 275 32.05 -38.84 31.59
N ALA A 276 32.30 -38.62 30.30
CA ALA A 276 33.02 -39.56 29.47
C ALA A 276 34.46 -39.82 29.99
N VAL A 277 35.13 -38.75 30.42
CA VAL A 277 36.49 -38.83 30.99
C VAL A 277 36.50 -39.52 32.35
N THR A 278 35.49 -39.33 33.19
CA THR A 278 35.41 -40.02 34.49
C THR A 278 35.18 -41.52 34.30
N VAL A 279 34.33 -41.93 33.36
CA VAL A 279 34.11 -43.34 33.02
C VAL A 279 35.38 -43.98 32.43
N LEU A 280 36.10 -43.30 31.54
CA LEU A 280 37.37 -43.82 31.01
C LEU A 280 38.46 -43.99 32.09
N LYS A 281 38.53 -43.05 33.05
CA LYS A 281 39.47 -43.11 34.19
C LYS A 281 39.14 -44.25 35.13
N SER A 282 37.86 -44.48 35.46
CA SER A 282 37.45 -45.58 36.34
C SER A 282 37.71 -46.95 35.72
N LEU A 283 37.78 -47.04 34.40
CA LEU A 283 38.15 -48.27 33.68
C LEU A 283 39.67 -48.47 33.55
N ARG A 284 40.51 -47.49 33.91
CA ARG A 284 41.98 -47.54 33.74
C ARG A 284 42.71 -47.93 35.05
N GLY A 285 41.99 -47.98 36.17
CA GLY A 285 42.45 -48.59 37.42
C GLY A 285 42.04 -50.05 37.49
#